data_AF-A0A443QAR2-F1
#
_entry.id   AF-A0A443QAR2-F1
#
_cell.length_a   1.000
_cell.length_b   1.000
_cell.length_c   1.000
_cell.angle_alpha   90.00
_cell.angle_beta   90.00
_cell.angle_gamma   90.00
#
_symmetry.space_group_name_H-M   'P 1'
#
loop_
_entity.id
_entity.type
_entity.pdbx_description
1 polymer ?
#
loop_
_entity_poly.entity_id
_entity_poly.type
_entity_poly.pdbx_seq_one_letter_code
_entity_poly.pdbx_strand_id
1 'polypeptide(L)'
;SSLSRGYLDNFVCKANEVVFFKLVRNANDLEEDISANTFHPEYSHQIFGDTESIFGYRDLKIRLFYSSSRLVRYVNIEYTEKISPEKSDGVQPDDILAILNEKLEGCFDRN
;
A
#
# COMPACT_ATOMS: atom_id res chain seq x y z
N SER A 1 12.35 26.46 -5.83
CA SER A 1 12.86 26.00 -4.54
C SER A 1 13.21 24.54 -4.65
N SER A 2 14.50 24.21 -4.74
CA SER A 2 14.96 22.82 -4.84
C SER A 2 14.73 22.13 -3.50
N LEU A 3 13.70 21.29 -3.41
CA LEU A 3 13.58 20.37 -2.29
C LEU A 3 14.84 19.50 -2.26
N SER A 4 15.49 19.40 -1.09
CA SER A 4 16.66 18.56 -0.95
C SER A 4 16.27 17.12 -1.20
N ARG A 5 17.12 16.37 -1.93
CA ARG A 5 16.90 14.97 -2.30
C ARG A 5 16.52 14.09 -1.09
N GLY A 6 17.02 14.44 0.10
CA GLY A 6 16.70 13.76 1.36
C GLY A 6 15.28 13.97 1.89
N TYR A 7 14.55 15.01 1.47
CA TYR A 7 13.14 15.16 1.85
C TYR A 7 12.26 14.15 1.10
N LEU A 8 12.50 13.98 -0.22
CA LEU A 8 11.76 13.04 -1.08
C LEU A 8 11.97 11.58 -0.67
N ASP A 9 13.12 11.27 -0.07
CA ASP A 9 13.44 9.94 0.48
C ASP A 9 12.40 9.49 1.52
N ASN A 10 11.86 10.42 2.33
CA ASN A 10 10.80 10.12 3.30
C ASN A 10 9.43 9.81 2.68
N PHE A 11 9.30 9.92 1.36
CA PHE A 11 8.10 9.58 0.59
C PHE A 11 8.30 8.34 -0.27
N VAL A 12 9.47 7.69 -0.17
CA VAL A 12 9.73 6.41 -0.81
C VAL A 12 9.58 5.33 0.25
N CYS A 13 8.65 4.41 0.06
CA CYS A 13 8.40 3.29 0.94
C CYS A 13 8.67 1.98 0.22
N LYS A 14 9.30 1.00 0.89
CA LYS A 14 9.43 -0.35 0.34
C LYS A 14 8.10 -1.07 0.44
N ALA A 15 7.58 -1.55 -0.69
CA ALA A 15 6.33 -2.30 -0.76
C ALA A 15 6.32 -3.52 0.18
N ASN A 16 7.45 -4.23 0.30
CA ASN A 16 7.56 -5.41 1.16
C ASN A 16 7.37 -5.08 2.65
N GLU A 17 7.67 -3.85 3.08
CA GLU A 17 7.55 -3.43 4.49
C GLU A 17 6.19 -2.77 4.79
N VAL A 18 5.57 -2.15 3.78
CA VAL A 18 4.32 -1.38 3.97
C VAL A 18 3.06 -2.14 3.58
N VAL A 19 3.17 -3.26 2.87
CA VAL A 19 2.04 -4.12 2.52
C VAL A 19 1.84 -5.18 3.61
N PHE A 20 0.66 -5.17 4.21
CA PHE A 20 0.23 -6.09 5.25
C PHE A 20 -0.86 -7.01 4.71
N PHE A 21 -0.57 -8.30 4.69
CA PHE A 21 -1.55 -9.34 4.37
C PHE A 21 -2.17 -9.92 5.63
N LYS A 22 -3.46 -10.21 5.57
CA LYS A 22 -4.21 -10.89 6.64
C LYS A 22 -5.31 -11.77 6.08
N LEU A 23 -5.55 -12.91 6.71
CA LEU A 23 -6.71 -13.75 6.45
C LEU A 23 -7.77 -13.51 7.53
N VAL A 24 -8.78 -12.73 7.15
CA VAL A 24 -9.83 -12.23 8.04
C VAL A 24 -10.92 -13.28 8.20
N ARG A 25 -11.25 -13.62 9.44
CA ARG A 25 -12.30 -14.61 9.77
C ARG A 25 -13.61 -13.96 10.22
N ASN A 26 -13.52 -12.81 10.87
CA ASN A 26 -14.65 -12.04 11.39
C ASN A 26 -14.35 -10.54 11.30
N ALA A 27 -15.34 -9.69 11.51
CA ALA A 27 -15.17 -8.25 11.38
C ALA A 27 -14.19 -7.65 12.41
N ASN A 28 -14.12 -8.21 13.63
CA ASN A 28 -13.19 -7.71 14.67
C ASN A 28 -11.73 -7.81 14.20
N ASP A 29 -11.40 -8.82 13.41
CA ASP A 29 -10.06 -9.03 12.87
C ASP A 29 -9.62 -7.93 11.86
N LEU A 30 -10.56 -7.13 11.33
CA LEU A 30 -10.27 -5.94 10.54
C LEU A 30 -9.83 -4.74 11.40
N GLU A 31 -10.38 -4.63 12.60
CA GLU A 31 -10.17 -3.51 13.54
C GLU A 31 -8.98 -3.75 14.47
N GLU A 32 -8.46 -4.97 14.52
CA GLU A 32 -7.23 -5.28 15.22
C GLU A 32 -6.03 -4.47 14.68
N ASP A 33 -5.02 -4.35 15.54
CA ASP A 33 -3.77 -3.70 15.18
C ASP A 33 -3.20 -4.31 13.90
N ILE A 34 -2.70 -3.46 12.99
CA ILE A 34 -2.23 -3.90 11.67
C ILE A 34 -1.06 -4.87 11.75
N SER A 35 -0.32 -4.93 12.85
CA SER A 35 0.75 -5.91 13.05
C SER A 35 0.26 -7.25 13.60
N ALA A 36 -0.98 -7.32 14.09
CA ALA A 36 -1.53 -8.53 14.69
C ALA A 36 -1.99 -9.51 13.60
N ASN A 37 -1.38 -10.70 13.59
CA ASN A 37 -1.68 -11.79 12.64
C ASN A 37 -1.51 -11.38 11.17
N THR A 38 -0.71 -10.36 10.88
CA THR A 38 -0.37 -9.98 9.52
C THR A 38 0.99 -10.50 9.11
N PHE A 39 1.18 -10.60 7.79
CA PHE A 39 2.45 -10.98 7.20
C PHE A 39 2.74 -10.11 5.98
N HIS A 40 4.01 -10.06 5.61
CA HIS A 40 4.51 -9.23 4.52
C HIS A 40 4.81 -10.08 3.28
N PRO A 41 4.67 -9.53 2.06
CA PRO A 41 5.13 -10.22 0.87
C PRO A 41 6.65 -10.30 0.85
N GLU A 42 7.19 -11.48 0.51
CA GLU A 42 8.64 -11.64 0.29
C GLU A 42 9.08 -10.98 -1.02
N TYR A 43 8.19 -10.96 -2.03
CA TYR A 43 8.41 -10.37 -3.33
C TYR A 43 7.19 -9.54 -3.72
N SER A 44 7.41 -8.29 -4.11
CA SER A 44 6.35 -7.38 -4.53
C SER A 44 6.60 -6.79 -5.93
N HIS A 45 7.69 -7.19 -6.59
CA HIS A 45 8.10 -6.69 -7.89
C HIS A 45 7.06 -6.88 -9.00
N GLN A 46 6.23 -7.92 -8.92
CA GLN A 46 5.14 -8.15 -9.89
C GLN A 46 4.06 -7.06 -9.83
N ILE A 47 3.92 -6.41 -8.68
CA ILE A 47 2.90 -5.40 -8.41
C ILE A 47 3.50 -4.00 -8.49
N PHE A 48 4.61 -3.76 -7.78
CA PHE A 48 5.22 -2.43 -7.63
C PHE A 48 6.49 -2.24 -8.48
N GLY A 49 6.73 -3.12 -9.45
CA GLY A 49 7.88 -3.05 -10.35
C GLY A 49 9.19 -3.49 -9.69
N ASP A 50 10.27 -3.53 -10.48
CA ASP A 50 11.56 -4.11 -10.07
C ASP A 50 12.21 -3.47 -8.84
N THR A 51 11.83 -2.23 -8.50
CA THR A 51 12.37 -1.51 -7.34
C THR A 51 11.64 -1.82 -6.05
N GLU A 52 10.49 -2.51 -6.10
CA GLU A 52 9.66 -2.87 -4.95
C GLU A 52 9.38 -1.68 -4.03
N SER A 53 9.24 -0.49 -4.63
CA SER A 53 9.17 0.79 -3.93
C SER A 53 7.96 1.59 -4.41
N ILE A 54 7.32 2.29 -3.48
CA ILE A 54 6.15 3.12 -3.70
C ILE A 54 6.55 4.55 -3.39
N PHE A 55 6.34 5.44 -4.35
CA PHE A 55 6.64 6.86 -4.24
C PHE A 55 5.42 7.70 -3.92
N GLY A 56 5.64 8.68 -3.05
CA GLY A 56 4.75 9.80 -2.82
C GLY A 56 3.91 9.72 -1.56
N TYR A 57 4.21 8.78 -0.66
CA TYR A 57 3.50 8.60 0.60
C TYR A 57 4.47 8.50 1.76
N ARG A 58 4.11 9.13 2.89
CA ARG A 58 4.82 9.01 4.16
C ARG A 58 4.04 8.12 5.11
N ASP A 59 4.76 7.29 5.87
CA ASP A 59 4.21 6.31 6.82
C ASP A 59 3.11 5.44 6.19
N LEU A 60 3.34 5.02 4.95
CA LEU A 60 2.38 4.26 4.17
C LEU A 60 2.13 2.89 4.83
N LYS A 61 0.86 2.50 4.89
CA LYS A 61 0.39 1.19 5.30
C LYS A 61 -0.71 0.74 4.37
N ILE A 62 -0.51 -0.40 3.71
CA ILE A 62 -1.48 -0.99 2.79
C ILE A 62 -1.99 -2.28 3.42
N ARG A 63 -3.25 -2.28 3.86
CA ARG A 63 -3.94 -3.49 4.30
C ARG A 63 -4.50 -4.19 3.07
N LEU A 64 -3.95 -5.35 2.75
CA LEU A 64 -4.41 -6.21 1.68
C LEU A 64 -4.93 -7.51 2.29
N PHE A 65 -6.17 -7.45 2.77
CA PHE A 65 -6.76 -8.51 3.58
C PHE A 65 -7.70 -9.36 2.75
N TYR A 66 -7.81 -10.64 3.07
CA TYR A 66 -8.69 -11.57 2.38
C TYR A 66 -9.62 -12.26 3.37
N SER A 67 -10.90 -12.38 3.01
CA SER A 67 -11.81 -13.23 3.75
C SER A 67 -11.34 -14.68 3.69
N SER A 68 -11.17 -15.33 4.84
CA SER A 68 -10.68 -16.71 4.95
C SER A 68 -11.58 -17.73 4.24
N SER A 69 -12.87 -17.42 4.05
CA SER A 69 -13.85 -18.35 3.49
C SER A 69 -14.07 -18.17 1.99
N ARG A 70 -14.03 -16.93 1.48
CA ARG A 70 -14.36 -16.61 0.08
C ARG A 70 -13.22 -15.96 -0.69
N LEU A 71 -12.08 -15.68 -0.03
CA LEU A 71 -10.97 -14.90 -0.58
C LEU A 71 -11.43 -13.57 -1.19
N VAL A 72 -12.49 -12.98 -0.62
CA VAL A 72 -12.92 -11.63 -0.97
C VAL A 72 -11.87 -10.67 -0.43
N ARG A 73 -11.35 -9.85 -1.32
CA ARG A 73 -10.28 -8.90 -1.03
C ARG A 73 -10.85 -7.63 -0.41
N TYR A 74 -10.20 -7.19 0.67
CA TYR A 74 -10.36 -5.89 1.29
C TYR A 74 -9.04 -5.12 1.15
N VAL A 75 -9.11 -3.89 0.61
CA VAL A 75 -7.96 -3.00 0.47
C VAL A 75 -8.22 -1.73 1.27
N ASN A 76 -7.30 -1.39 2.16
CA ASN A 76 -7.29 -0.12 2.87
C ASN A 76 -5.87 0.47 2.79
N ILE A 77 -5.79 1.76 2.46
CA ILE A 77 -4.54 2.48 2.26
C ILE A 77 -4.52 3.63 3.26
N GLU A 78 -3.59 3.56 4.20
CA GLU A 78 -3.40 4.56 5.25
C GLU A 78 -2.03 5.22 5.05
N TYR A 79 -1.95 6.54 5.18
CA TYR A 79 -0.70 7.31 5.10
C TYR A 79 -0.85 8.61 5.89
N THR A 80 0.26 9.18 6.35
CA THR A 80 0.25 10.45 7.09
C THR A 80 0.31 11.65 6.17
N GLU A 81 1.07 11.56 5.08
CA GLU A 81 1.25 12.63 4.11
C GLU A 81 1.36 12.05 2.70
N LYS A 82 0.69 12.69 1.72
CA LYS A 82 0.85 12.41 0.30
C LYS A 82 1.53 13.61 -0.37
N ILE A 83 2.60 13.37 -1.11
CA ILE A 83 3.36 14.45 -1.75
C ILE A 83 2.53 15.08 -2.87
N SER A 84 2.57 16.40 -2.95
CA SER A 84 1.97 17.15 -4.06
C SER A 84 2.96 17.26 -5.22
N PRO A 85 2.50 17.27 -6.48
CA PRO A 85 3.35 17.40 -7.67
C PRO A 85 4.27 18.64 -7.63
N GLU A 86 3.80 19.70 -6.99
CA GLU A 86 4.52 20.95 -6.78
C GLU A 86 5.79 20.77 -5.93
N LYS A 87 5.78 19.79 -5.02
CA LYS A 87 6.88 19.48 -4.10
C LYS A 87 7.81 18.41 -4.67
N SER A 88 7.37 17.63 -5.64
CA SER A 88 8.11 16.51 -6.24
C SER A 88 8.64 16.82 -7.65
N ASP A 89 8.83 18.10 -7.99
CA ASP A 89 9.32 18.53 -9.31
C ASP A 89 8.44 18.03 -10.48
N GLY A 90 7.14 17.93 -10.24
CA GLY A 90 6.13 17.47 -11.20
C GLY A 90 5.86 15.96 -11.21
N VAL A 91 6.60 15.16 -10.42
CA VAL A 91 6.40 13.71 -10.34
C VAL A 91 5.13 13.38 -9.55
N GLN A 92 4.24 12.58 -10.14
CA GLN A 92 3.01 12.16 -9.46
C GLN A 92 3.29 11.03 -8.45
N PRO A 93 2.60 11.01 -7.31
CA PRO A 93 2.61 9.87 -6.39
C PRO A 93 1.97 8.64 -7.05
N ASP A 94 2.43 7.44 -6.69
CA ASP A 94 1.91 6.20 -7.27
C ASP A 94 0.44 5.98 -6.91
N ASP A 95 -0.38 5.55 -7.87
CA ASP A 95 -1.77 5.16 -7.60
C ASP A 95 -1.82 3.69 -7.18
N ILE A 96 -1.60 3.47 -5.89
CA ILE A 96 -1.57 2.14 -5.28
C ILE A 96 -2.86 1.37 -5.57
N LEU A 97 -4.02 2.02 -5.54
CA LEU A 97 -5.29 1.34 -5.78
C LEU A 97 -5.40 0.92 -7.24
N ALA A 98 -5.04 1.80 -8.19
CA ALA A 98 -5.03 1.46 -9.61
C ALA A 98 -4.07 0.30 -9.91
N ILE A 99 -2.86 0.31 -9.34
CA ILE A 99 -1.87 -0.76 -9.48
C ILE A 99 -2.44 -2.10 -8.97
N LEU A 100 -3.03 -2.10 -7.76
CA LEU A 100 -3.64 -3.30 -7.18
C LEU A 100 -4.87 -3.77 -7.97
N ASN A 101 -5.62 -2.87 -8.60
CA ASN A 101 -6.75 -3.22 -9.45
C ASN A 101 -6.29 -3.90 -10.74
N GLU A 102 -5.26 -3.34 -11.38
CA GLU A 102 -4.71 -3.83 -12.64
C GLU A 102 -4.06 -5.21 -12.46
N LYS A 103 -3.24 -5.37 -11.40
CA LYS A 103 -2.40 -6.56 -11.24
C LYS A 103 -3.09 -7.74 -10.58
N LEU A 104 -4.13 -7.51 -9.76
CA LEU A 104 -4.80 -8.54 -8.99
C LEU A 104 -6.25 -8.72 -9.47
N GLU A 105 -6.46 -8.85 -10.78
CA GLU A 105 -7.75 -9.01 -11.47
C GLU A 105 -8.85 -9.60 -10.56
N GLY A 106 -9.83 -8.78 -10.12
CA GLY A 106 -10.89 -9.25 -9.22
C GLY A 106 -11.77 -8.16 -8.60
N CYS A 107 -13.08 -8.38 -8.62
CA CYS A 107 -14.15 -7.49 -8.12
C CYS A 107 -13.93 -7.07 -6.66
N PHE A 108 -14.07 -5.77 -6.37
CA PHE A 108 -13.96 -5.21 -5.03
C PHE A 108 -15.35 -4.95 -4.45
N ASP A 109 -15.59 -5.44 -3.23
CA ASP A 109 -16.68 -4.94 -2.42
C ASP A 109 -16.23 -3.57 -1.86
N ARG A 110 -16.71 -2.48 -2.46
CA ARG A 110 -16.64 -1.14 -1.86
C ARG A 110 -17.74 -1.08 -0.81
N ASN A 111 -17.37 -1.20 0.46
CA ASN A 111 -18.27 -0.94 1.57
C ASN A 111 -18.20 0.55 1.94
#